data_AF-U6KIM4-F1
#
_entry.id   AF-U6KIM4-F1
#
_cell.length_a   1.000
_cell.length_b   1.000
_cell.length_c   1.000
_cell.angle_alpha   90.00
_cell.angle_beta   90.00
_cell.angle_gamma   90.00
#
_symmetry.space_group_name_H-M   'P 1'
#
loop_
_entity.id
_entity.type
_entity.pdbx_description
1 polymer ?
#
loop_
_entity_poly.entity_id
_entity_poly.type
_entity_poly.pdbx_seq_one_letter_code
_entity_poly.pdbx_strand_id
1 'polypeptide(L)'
;MQGNSKEAHMDRLDAKHDIEGRRVWKYISRRRPHAFLWMGDNVYADHMQLPTASDSRNFLWKLSEGKMPIPPPGLIAAYNSQLANTEYTEFLREVPSIAGTWDDHDMGEDNANKIGTMQREACVCGPAEESKETMLNFLGVDETAAIRSLDWKGVYSSHEIYIGEDLNVKVIFLDLRFEKDSWWLMDMGDMLGEQQWAWLQQELQLSTADVNLVVSSLQTFANHRQDATTSVPT
;
A
#
# COMPACT_ATOMS: atom_id res chain seq x y z
N MET A 1 -47.71 -0.71 -22.67
CA MET A 1 -47.05 -0.84 -21.35
C MET A 1 -46.17 -2.08 -21.40
N GLN A 2 -44.87 -1.93 -21.67
CA GLN A 2 -43.88 -2.99 -21.51
C GLN A 2 -42.85 -2.47 -20.51
N GLY A 3 -42.97 -2.95 -19.27
CA GLY A 3 -42.10 -2.60 -18.16
C GLY A 3 -41.00 -3.65 -17.99
N ASN A 4 -39.77 -3.16 -18.07
CA ASN A 4 -38.52 -3.64 -17.49
C ASN A 4 -38.50 -5.02 -16.81
N SER A 5 -37.87 -6.02 -17.46
CA SER A 5 -37.51 -7.31 -16.86
C SER A 5 -35.99 -7.53 -16.74
N LYS A 6 -35.17 -6.50 -16.98
CA LYS A 6 -33.70 -6.63 -16.98
C LYS A 6 -33.03 -6.36 -15.62
N GLU A 7 -33.69 -5.74 -14.66
CA GLU A 7 -33.08 -5.41 -13.36
C GLU A 7 -33.08 -6.57 -12.35
N ALA A 8 -33.99 -7.53 -12.47
CA ALA A 8 -34.16 -8.57 -11.44
C ALA A 8 -33.22 -9.79 -11.56
N HIS A 9 -32.43 -9.90 -12.64
CA HIS A 9 -31.62 -11.10 -12.90
C HIS A 9 -30.14 -10.99 -12.54
N MET A 10 -29.66 -9.82 -12.12
CA MET A 10 -28.24 -9.58 -11.85
C MET A 10 -27.85 -9.66 -10.37
N ASP A 11 -28.83 -9.79 -9.47
CA ASP A 11 -28.65 -9.85 -8.00
C ASP A 11 -28.38 -11.26 -7.45
N ARG A 12 -28.33 -12.29 -8.31
CA ARG A 12 -28.16 -13.70 -7.89
C ARG A 12 -26.86 -14.36 -8.36
N LEU A 13 -25.84 -13.58 -8.70
CA LEU A 13 -24.52 -14.12 -9.05
C LEU A 13 -23.73 -14.45 -7.78
N ASP A 14 -24.06 -15.60 -7.19
CA ASP A 14 -23.21 -16.47 -6.36
C ASP A 14 -22.34 -15.80 -5.29
N ALA A 15 -22.97 -15.51 -4.15
CA ALA A 15 -22.32 -15.28 -2.85
C ALA A 15 -21.45 -16.47 -2.36
N LYS A 16 -21.39 -17.59 -3.10
CA LYS A 16 -20.64 -18.80 -2.75
C LYS A 16 -19.24 -18.90 -3.36
N HIS A 17 -18.86 -18.00 -4.27
CA HIS A 17 -17.55 -18.03 -4.94
C HIS A 17 -16.76 -16.72 -4.81
N ASP A 18 -17.04 -15.90 -3.79
CA ASP A 18 -16.18 -14.76 -3.43
C ASP A 18 -14.94 -15.23 -2.67
N ILE A 19 -14.22 -16.16 -3.29
CA ILE A 19 -13.00 -16.75 -2.75
C ILE A 19 -11.87 -15.79 -3.12
N GLU A 20 -11.42 -15.00 -2.14
CA GLU A 20 -10.21 -14.17 -2.17
C GLU A 20 -10.30 -12.79 -2.86
N GLY A 21 -11.33 -11.99 -2.62
CA GLY A 21 -11.30 -10.55 -2.97
C GLY A 21 -11.17 -10.21 -4.46
N ARG A 22 -11.21 -11.21 -5.34
CA ARG A 22 -10.96 -11.07 -6.79
C ARG A 22 -11.93 -10.15 -7.49
N ARG A 23 -13.08 -9.85 -6.87
CA ARG A 23 -14.13 -8.97 -7.42
C ARG A 23 -14.10 -7.54 -6.89
N VAL A 24 -13.22 -7.21 -5.94
CA VAL A 24 -13.19 -5.88 -5.32
C VAL A 24 -12.98 -4.77 -6.35
N TRP A 25 -12.11 -5.01 -7.33
CA TRP A 25 -11.80 -4.08 -8.42
C TRP A 25 -13.04 -3.72 -9.23
N LYS A 26 -13.85 -4.71 -9.64
CA LYS A 26 -15.14 -4.46 -10.30
C LYS A 26 -16.11 -3.63 -9.45
N TYR A 27 -16.16 -3.85 -8.13
CA TYR A 27 -17.03 -3.06 -7.26
C TYR A 27 -16.55 -1.62 -7.11
N ILE A 28 -15.24 -1.37 -7.09
CA ILE A 28 -14.67 -0.03 -7.03
C ILE A 28 -14.86 0.67 -8.38
N SER A 29 -14.51 0.03 -9.50
CA SER A 29 -14.71 0.53 -10.87
C SER A 29 -16.13 1.06 -11.11
N ARG A 30 -17.15 0.36 -10.64
CA ARG A 30 -18.57 0.76 -10.79
C ARG A 30 -18.89 2.13 -10.16
N ARG A 31 -18.09 2.59 -9.20
CA ARG A 31 -18.24 3.92 -8.59
C ARG A 31 -17.61 5.04 -9.43
N ARG A 32 -16.89 4.70 -10.50
CA ARG A 32 -16.18 5.63 -11.40
C ARG A 32 -15.32 6.65 -10.63
N PRO A 33 -14.36 6.18 -9.81
CA PRO A 33 -13.56 7.09 -9.00
C PRO A 33 -12.70 8.01 -9.88
N HIS A 34 -12.53 9.26 -9.44
CA HIS A 34 -11.60 10.20 -10.08
C HIS A 34 -10.14 9.83 -9.78
N ALA A 35 -9.90 9.20 -8.64
CA ALA A 35 -8.61 8.68 -8.24
C ALA A 35 -8.74 7.48 -7.32
N PHE A 36 -7.71 6.64 -7.29
CA PHE A 36 -7.57 5.55 -6.32
C PHE A 36 -6.26 5.72 -5.54
N LEU A 37 -6.38 5.64 -4.22
CA LEU A 37 -5.28 5.91 -3.30
C LEU A 37 -4.93 4.62 -2.55
N TRP A 38 -3.77 4.06 -2.84
CA TRP A 38 -3.18 2.97 -2.07
C TRP A 38 -2.62 3.54 -0.75
N MET A 39 -3.16 3.10 0.38
CA MET A 39 -2.82 3.67 1.69
C MET A 39 -1.84 2.80 2.49
N GLY A 40 -1.29 1.74 1.88
CA GLY A 40 -0.50 0.72 2.54
C GLY A 40 -1.19 -0.65 2.54
N ASP A 41 -0.45 -1.68 2.93
CA ASP A 41 -0.81 -3.09 2.76
C ASP A 41 -1.30 -3.39 1.34
N ASN A 42 -0.61 -2.81 0.35
CA ASN A 42 -0.95 -2.97 -1.05
C ASN A 42 -0.78 -4.43 -1.48
N VAL A 43 0.24 -5.07 -0.92
CA VAL A 43 0.50 -6.50 -0.96
C VAL A 43 0.98 -7.02 0.38
N TYR A 44 0.70 -8.29 0.64
CA TYR A 44 1.14 -9.03 1.83
C TYR A 44 2.40 -9.84 1.52
N ALA A 45 3.53 -9.16 1.28
CA ALA A 45 4.77 -9.79 0.80
C ALA A 45 5.43 -10.70 1.85
N ASP A 46 5.14 -10.46 3.13
CA ASP A 46 5.56 -11.27 4.27
C ASP A 46 4.92 -12.67 4.31
N HIS A 47 3.85 -12.87 3.55
CA HIS A 47 3.16 -14.15 3.43
C HIS A 47 3.53 -14.96 2.16
N MET A 48 4.44 -14.47 1.31
CA MET A 48 4.83 -15.13 0.04
C MET A 48 6.12 -15.97 0.16
N GLN A 49 6.08 -17.22 -0.35
CA GLN A 49 7.22 -18.14 -0.41
C GLN A 49 7.63 -18.47 -1.84
N LEU A 50 8.94 -18.50 -2.17
CA LEU A 50 9.43 -19.02 -3.45
C LEU A 50 9.01 -20.50 -3.65
N PRO A 51 8.60 -20.92 -4.87
CA PRO A 51 8.27 -22.32 -5.13
C PRO A 51 9.52 -23.20 -4.90
N THR A 52 9.40 -24.26 -4.12
CA THR A 52 10.48 -25.27 -4.03
C THR A 52 10.46 -26.17 -5.26
N ALA A 53 11.57 -26.85 -5.59
CA ALA A 53 11.65 -27.78 -6.72
C ALA A 53 10.59 -28.91 -6.67
N SER A 54 10.05 -29.22 -5.48
CA SER A 54 8.94 -30.15 -5.27
C SER A 54 7.54 -29.57 -5.51
N ASP A 55 7.37 -28.25 -5.58
CA ASP A 55 6.08 -27.55 -5.69
C ASP A 55 5.67 -27.23 -7.14
N SER A 56 6.40 -27.75 -8.13
CA SER A 56 6.24 -27.49 -9.58
C SER A 56 4.86 -27.82 -10.18
N ARG A 57 3.88 -28.28 -9.39
CA ARG A 57 2.54 -28.65 -9.86
C ARG A 57 1.40 -27.78 -9.36
N ASN A 58 1.64 -26.80 -8.47
CA ASN A 58 0.65 -25.81 -8.08
C ASN A 58 1.27 -24.42 -8.11
N PHE A 59 1.11 -23.71 -9.23
CA PHE A 59 1.46 -22.30 -9.41
C PHE A 59 0.44 -21.38 -8.69
N LEU A 60 0.06 -21.74 -7.47
CA LEU A 60 -0.81 -20.98 -6.59
C LEU A 60 -0.02 -20.81 -5.29
N TRP A 61 0.49 -19.59 -5.09
CA TRP A 61 1.17 -19.16 -3.88
C TRP A 61 0.25 -19.43 -2.69
N LYS A 62 0.53 -20.49 -1.93
CA LYS A 62 -0.24 -20.81 -0.72
C LYS A 62 0.13 -19.78 0.35
N LEU A 63 -0.88 -19.10 0.89
CA LEU A 63 -0.79 -18.41 2.17
C LEU A 63 -0.29 -19.42 3.21
N SER A 64 0.96 -19.32 3.64
CA SER A 64 1.51 -20.22 4.64
C SER A 64 1.28 -19.66 6.04
N GLU A 65 0.68 -20.45 6.92
CA GLU A 65 0.64 -20.17 8.35
C GLU A 65 2.07 -20.32 8.93
N GLY A 66 2.72 -19.18 9.18
CA GLY A 66 3.93 -19.08 10.00
C GLY A 66 5.27 -19.16 9.24
N LYS A 67 5.98 -18.01 9.20
CA LYS A 67 7.39 -17.77 8.82
C LYS A 67 7.69 -17.73 7.31
N MET A 68 8.71 -17.04 6.78
CA MET A 68 9.28 -15.69 6.94
C MET A 68 9.45 -15.17 5.48
N PRO A 69 9.27 -13.88 5.20
CA PRO A 69 9.44 -13.28 3.87
C PRO A 69 10.82 -13.54 3.23
N ILE A 70 10.91 -13.54 1.90
CA ILE A 70 12.18 -13.38 1.15
C ILE A 70 12.06 -12.21 0.17
N PRO A 71 12.14 -10.97 0.61
CA PRO A 71 12.31 -9.83 -0.26
C PRO A 71 13.80 -9.69 -0.52
N PRO A 72 14.18 -9.13 -1.67
CA PRO A 72 13.33 -8.52 -2.71
C PRO A 72 12.38 -9.45 -3.51
N PRO A 73 12.69 -10.74 -3.77
CA PRO A 73 11.90 -11.58 -4.67
C PRO A 73 10.42 -11.75 -4.32
N GLY A 74 10.08 -11.86 -3.03
CA GLY A 74 8.71 -12.03 -2.54
C GLY A 74 7.86 -10.78 -2.76
N LEU A 75 8.45 -9.59 -2.55
CA LEU A 75 7.77 -8.32 -2.80
C LEU A 75 7.52 -8.10 -4.30
N ILE A 76 8.55 -8.35 -5.12
CA ILE A 76 8.43 -8.29 -6.58
C ILE A 76 7.36 -9.27 -7.08
N ALA A 77 7.36 -10.51 -6.56
CA ALA A 77 6.35 -11.51 -6.91
C ALA A 77 4.94 -11.08 -6.49
N ALA A 78 4.79 -10.49 -5.31
CA ALA A 78 3.52 -10.04 -4.79
C ALA A 78 2.91 -8.91 -5.65
N TYR A 79 3.70 -7.89 -5.96
CA TYR A 79 3.25 -6.81 -6.85
C TYR A 79 2.99 -7.31 -8.28
N ASN A 80 3.83 -8.20 -8.82
CA ASN A 80 3.59 -8.80 -10.12
C ASN A 80 2.31 -9.63 -10.14
N SER A 81 1.99 -10.34 -9.05
CA SER A 81 0.74 -11.10 -8.93
C SER A 81 -0.47 -10.17 -8.97
N GLN A 82 -0.39 -9.02 -8.28
CA GLN A 82 -1.44 -8.01 -8.32
C GLN A 82 -1.58 -7.38 -9.71
N LEU A 83 -0.46 -7.05 -10.38
CA LEU A 83 -0.46 -6.52 -11.75
C LEU A 83 -0.96 -7.53 -12.79
N ALA A 84 -0.79 -8.83 -12.53
CA ALA A 84 -1.31 -9.92 -13.37
C ALA A 84 -2.81 -10.20 -13.13
N ASN A 85 -3.43 -9.63 -12.09
CA ASN A 85 -4.86 -9.75 -11.85
C ASN A 85 -5.64 -9.00 -12.93
N THR A 86 -6.39 -9.73 -13.75
CA THR A 86 -7.16 -9.15 -14.87
C THR A 86 -8.09 -8.02 -14.44
N GLU A 87 -8.79 -8.15 -13.30
CA GLU A 87 -9.71 -7.10 -12.85
C GLU A 87 -8.96 -5.85 -12.37
N TYR A 88 -7.79 -6.01 -11.73
CA TYR A 88 -6.95 -4.87 -11.39
C TYR A 88 -6.39 -4.21 -12.65
N THR A 89 -5.88 -4.97 -13.61
CA THR A 89 -5.39 -4.41 -14.88
C THR A 89 -6.49 -3.67 -15.65
N GLU A 90 -7.72 -4.17 -15.61
CA GLU A 90 -8.89 -3.47 -16.17
C GLU A 90 -9.18 -2.18 -15.40
N PHE A 91 -9.19 -2.24 -14.07
CA PHE A 91 -9.36 -1.08 -13.19
C PHE A 91 -8.31 0.02 -13.45
N LEU A 92 -7.04 -0.34 -13.64
CA LEU A 92 -5.96 0.60 -13.98
C LEU A 92 -6.24 1.41 -15.26
N ARG A 93 -7.04 0.88 -16.20
CA ARG A 93 -7.39 1.56 -17.46
C ARG A 93 -8.57 2.52 -17.29
N GLU A 94 -9.36 2.37 -16.23
CA GLU A 94 -10.59 3.13 -16.02
C GLU A 94 -10.38 4.32 -15.07
N VAL A 95 -9.40 4.26 -14.18
CA VAL A 95 -9.16 5.29 -13.16
C VAL A 95 -8.15 6.33 -13.65
N PRO A 96 -8.49 7.63 -13.66
CA PRO A 96 -7.61 8.67 -14.19
C PRO A 96 -6.30 8.87 -13.40
N SER A 97 -6.32 8.64 -12.10
CA SER A 97 -5.18 8.89 -11.21
C SER A 97 -5.05 7.78 -10.18
N ILE A 98 -3.85 7.20 -10.09
CA ILE A 98 -3.52 6.19 -9.10
C ILE A 98 -2.24 6.62 -8.42
N ALA A 99 -2.27 6.68 -7.09
CA ALA A 99 -1.16 7.09 -6.27
C ALA A 99 -1.18 6.29 -4.97
N GLY A 100 -0.07 6.26 -4.25
CA GLY A 100 -0.02 5.49 -3.02
C GLY A 100 1.22 5.68 -2.18
N THR A 101 1.16 5.05 -1.01
CA THR A 101 2.28 4.77 -0.12
C THR A 101 2.22 3.30 0.29
N TRP A 102 3.20 2.84 1.06
CA TRP A 102 3.27 1.48 1.60
C TRP A 102 2.92 1.42 3.08
N ASP A 103 2.72 0.20 3.59
CA ASP A 103 2.84 -0.08 5.03
C ASP A 103 3.83 -1.23 5.29
N ASP A 104 3.75 -1.90 6.44
CA ASP A 104 4.77 -2.85 6.88
C ASP A 104 4.74 -4.18 6.12
N HIS A 105 3.56 -4.65 5.72
CA HIS A 105 3.44 -5.85 4.88
C HIS A 105 4.02 -5.68 3.46
N ASP A 106 3.99 -4.46 2.93
CA ASP A 106 4.66 -4.08 1.67
C ASP A 106 6.18 -4.03 1.82
N MET A 107 6.68 -3.92 3.05
CA MET A 107 8.11 -3.99 3.38
C MET A 107 8.55 -5.44 3.68
N GLY A 108 7.59 -6.38 3.74
CA GLY A 108 7.85 -7.76 4.08
C GLY A 108 8.26 -7.95 5.53
N GLU A 109 7.83 -7.11 6.48
CA GLU A 109 8.10 -7.32 7.90
C GLU A 109 6.97 -6.73 8.73
N ASP A 110 6.29 -7.53 9.55
CA ASP A 110 5.30 -7.03 10.50
C ASP A 110 5.92 -5.96 11.42
N ASN A 111 5.27 -4.80 11.55
CA ASN A 111 5.75 -3.66 12.32
C ASN A 111 7.11 -3.09 11.87
N ALA A 112 7.38 -3.13 10.56
CA ALA A 112 8.56 -2.56 9.92
C ALA A 112 8.89 -1.15 10.43
N ASN A 113 10.19 -0.89 10.59
CA ASN A 113 10.75 0.36 11.07
C ASN A 113 12.19 0.52 10.56
N LYS A 114 12.80 1.70 10.77
CA LYS A 114 14.10 2.03 10.21
C LYS A 114 15.25 1.14 10.65
N ILE A 115 15.13 0.45 11.79
CA ILE A 115 16.15 -0.52 12.22
C ILE A 115 16.11 -1.74 11.30
N GLY A 116 14.92 -2.24 10.94
CA GLY A 116 14.77 -3.25 9.90
C GLY A 116 15.30 -2.73 8.57
N THR A 117 14.79 -1.57 8.11
CA THR A 117 15.13 -1.03 6.77
C THR A 117 16.59 -0.62 6.61
N MET A 118 17.26 -0.13 7.67
CA MET A 118 18.65 0.34 7.65
C MET A 118 19.66 -0.67 8.19
N GLN A 119 19.28 -1.59 9.09
CA GLN A 119 20.19 -2.62 9.58
C GLN A 119 20.04 -3.90 8.75
N ARG A 120 21.06 -4.06 7.90
CA ARG A 120 21.70 -5.29 7.45
C ARG A 120 21.43 -5.60 5.98
N GLU A 121 22.45 -6.20 5.38
CA GLU A 121 22.36 -7.28 4.37
C GLU A 121 21.38 -8.43 4.75
N ALA A 122 20.63 -8.30 5.85
CA ALA A 122 19.74 -9.26 6.48
C ALA A 122 18.49 -8.58 7.11
N CYS A 123 18.03 -7.41 6.61
CA CYS A 123 16.58 -7.17 6.66
C CYS A 123 15.93 -8.29 5.87
N VAL A 124 14.81 -8.79 6.37
CA VAL A 124 13.96 -9.74 5.67
C VAL A 124 13.21 -8.99 4.55
N CYS A 125 13.84 -8.02 3.90
CA CYS A 125 13.23 -6.93 3.11
C CYS A 125 14.09 -6.54 1.89
N GLY A 126 15.31 -7.08 1.76
CA GLY A 126 16.29 -6.61 0.78
C GLY A 126 16.80 -5.20 1.07
N PRO A 127 17.63 -4.62 0.20
CA PRO A 127 17.99 -3.20 0.29
C PRO A 127 16.72 -2.34 0.23
N ALA A 128 16.56 -1.38 1.14
CA ALA A 128 15.39 -0.48 1.15
C ALA A 128 15.17 0.23 -0.20
N GLU A 129 16.24 0.42 -0.97
CA GLU A 129 16.22 0.91 -2.35
C GLU A 129 15.47 -0.02 -3.31
N GLU A 130 15.66 -1.33 -3.22
CA GLU A 130 15.01 -2.28 -4.12
C GLU A 130 13.51 -2.41 -3.83
N SER A 131 13.12 -2.38 -2.56
CA SER A 131 11.70 -2.35 -2.16
C SER A 131 11.02 -1.06 -2.60
N LYS A 132 11.72 0.08 -2.45
CA LYS A 132 11.29 1.39 -2.97
C LYS A 132 11.09 1.34 -4.48
N GLU A 133 12.08 0.90 -5.24
CA GLU A 133 11.97 0.80 -6.70
C GLU A 133 10.84 -0.14 -7.12
N THR A 134 10.66 -1.26 -6.41
CA THR A 134 9.56 -2.20 -6.68
C THR A 134 8.19 -1.55 -6.47
N MET A 135 8.00 -0.83 -5.37
CA MET A 135 6.77 -0.09 -5.08
C MET A 135 6.51 1.02 -6.11
N LEU A 136 7.53 1.79 -6.48
CA LEU A 136 7.40 2.86 -7.49
C LEU A 136 7.08 2.30 -8.88
N ASN A 137 7.62 1.13 -9.23
CA ASN A 137 7.26 0.42 -10.46
C ASN A 137 5.82 -0.09 -10.43
N PHE A 138 5.36 -0.63 -9.28
CA PHE A 138 3.98 -1.06 -9.10
C PHE A 138 2.98 0.10 -9.28
N LEU A 139 3.30 1.27 -8.75
CA LEU A 139 2.50 2.49 -8.90
C LEU A 139 2.63 3.15 -10.28
N GLY A 140 3.54 2.68 -11.14
CA GLY A 140 3.78 3.27 -12.45
C GLY A 140 4.40 4.66 -12.40
N VAL A 141 5.17 4.97 -11.35
CA VAL A 141 5.87 6.26 -11.20
C VAL A 141 6.94 6.39 -12.28
N ASP A 142 7.05 7.56 -12.90
CA ASP A 142 8.03 7.82 -13.96
C ASP A 142 9.47 7.53 -13.52
N GLU A 143 10.30 6.98 -14.42
CA GLU A 143 11.69 6.62 -14.16
C GLU A 143 12.58 7.82 -13.82
N THR A 144 12.17 9.03 -14.22
CA THR A 144 12.89 10.28 -13.97
C THR A 144 12.39 11.04 -12.74
N ALA A 145 11.37 10.53 -12.04
CA ALA A 145 10.78 11.20 -10.90
C ALA A 145 11.79 11.35 -9.75
N ALA A 146 11.83 12.53 -9.12
CA ALA A 146 12.76 12.85 -8.04
C ALA A 146 12.71 11.87 -6.86
N ILE A 147 11.52 11.29 -6.61
CA ILE A 147 11.30 10.25 -5.61
C ILE A 147 12.20 9.03 -5.81
N ARG A 148 12.67 8.71 -7.02
CA ARG A 148 13.61 7.60 -7.28
C ARG A 148 15.07 7.90 -6.89
N SER A 149 15.40 9.13 -6.52
CA SER A 149 16.76 9.47 -6.06
C SER A 149 17.13 8.73 -4.76
N LEU A 150 18.39 8.34 -4.63
CA LEU A 150 18.96 7.80 -3.38
C LEU A 150 18.92 8.80 -2.22
N ASP A 151 18.88 10.10 -2.54
CA ASP A 151 18.77 11.17 -1.55
C ASP A 151 17.35 11.32 -1.02
N TRP A 152 16.33 10.76 -1.70
CA TRP A 152 14.93 10.78 -1.25
C TRP A 152 14.65 9.59 -0.33
N LYS A 153 14.38 9.85 0.95
CA LYS A 153 14.26 8.81 1.99
C LYS A 153 12.83 8.29 2.13
N GLY A 154 12.50 7.22 1.38
CA GLY A 154 11.18 6.58 1.41
C GLY A 154 10.35 6.79 0.14
N VAL A 155 9.04 6.58 0.23
CA VAL A 155 8.07 6.68 -0.90
C VAL A 155 7.01 7.78 -0.71
N TYR A 156 7.24 8.71 0.22
CA TYR A 156 6.32 9.82 0.42
C TYR A 156 6.24 10.73 -0.82
N SER A 157 5.05 11.23 -1.13
CA SER A 157 4.79 12.01 -2.34
C SER A 157 3.53 12.86 -2.21
N SER A 158 3.35 13.83 -3.10
CA SER A 158 2.13 14.64 -3.19
C SER A 158 1.58 14.68 -4.61
N HIS A 159 0.26 14.71 -4.74
CA HIS A 159 -0.45 14.66 -6.03
C HIS A 159 -1.59 15.67 -6.00
N GLU A 160 -1.74 16.43 -7.08
CA GLU A 160 -2.89 17.33 -7.27
C GLU A 160 -3.96 16.59 -8.09
N ILE A 161 -5.18 16.51 -7.55
CA ILE A 161 -6.30 15.80 -8.14
C ILE A 161 -7.44 16.78 -8.37
N TYR A 162 -7.75 17.02 -9.64
CA TYR A 162 -8.82 17.92 -10.06
C TYR A 162 -10.14 17.14 -10.23
N ILE A 163 -11.16 17.54 -9.48
CA ILE A 163 -12.51 16.97 -9.54
C ILE A 163 -13.42 18.01 -10.20
N GLY A 164 -13.70 17.82 -11.49
CA GLY A 164 -14.38 18.83 -12.29
C GLY A 164 -13.48 20.05 -12.54
N GLU A 165 -14.08 21.22 -12.78
CA GLU A 165 -13.34 22.46 -13.09
C GLU A 165 -12.92 23.24 -11.83
N ASP A 166 -13.58 23.00 -10.69
CA ASP A 166 -13.55 23.92 -9.55
C ASP A 166 -12.97 23.35 -8.25
N LEU A 167 -12.71 22.03 -8.17
CA LEU A 167 -12.22 21.41 -6.94
C LEU A 167 -10.83 20.82 -7.17
N ASN A 168 -9.82 21.45 -6.59
CA ASN A 168 -8.47 20.93 -6.52
C ASN A 168 -8.21 20.29 -5.14
N VAL A 169 -7.84 19.01 -5.14
CA VAL A 169 -7.48 18.26 -3.94
C VAL A 169 -6.00 17.89 -4.00
N LYS A 170 -5.22 18.41 -3.05
CA LYS A 170 -3.84 18.00 -2.86
C LYS A 170 -3.79 16.81 -1.92
N VAL A 171 -3.41 15.66 -2.45
CA VAL A 171 -3.19 14.44 -1.67
C VAL A 171 -1.72 14.36 -1.28
N ILE A 172 -1.43 14.26 0.01
CA ILE A 172 -0.09 14.22 0.58
C ILE A 172 0.08 12.85 1.23
N PHE A 173 0.82 11.96 0.59
CA PHE A 173 1.15 10.64 1.11
C PHE A 173 2.35 10.70 2.03
N LEU A 174 2.16 10.27 3.28
CA LEU A 174 3.25 10.02 4.20
C LEU A 174 3.81 8.61 4.02
N ASP A 175 5.07 8.45 4.40
CA ASP A 175 5.78 7.18 4.55
C ASP A 175 6.07 7.06 6.04
N LEU A 176 5.45 6.08 6.67
CA LEU A 176 5.53 5.89 8.12
C LEU A 176 6.38 4.68 8.48
N ARG A 177 7.21 4.18 7.56
CA ARG A 177 8.00 2.96 7.77
C ARG A 177 9.48 3.21 7.53
N PHE A 178 9.84 3.98 6.51
CA PHE A 178 11.24 4.13 6.09
C PHE A 178 12.15 4.74 7.16
N GLU A 179 11.75 5.89 7.72
CA GLU A 179 12.48 6.59 8.80
C GLU A 179 11.88 6.36 10.19
N LYS A 180 10.90 5.44 10.31
CA LYS A 180 10.21 5.21 11.58
C LYS A 180 11.14 4.63 12.62
N ASP A 181 11.25 5.26 13.78
CA ASP A 181 11.90 4.67 14.94
C ASP A 181 11.19 3.42 15.43
N SER A 182 11.93 2.62 16.19
CA SER A 182 11.34 1.46 16.86
C SER A 182 10.23 1.91 17.82
N TRP A 183 9.15 1.13 17.91
CA TRP A 183 8.04 1.42 18.83
C TRP A 183 8.51 1.56 20.29
N TRP A 184 9.56 0.85 20.67
CA TRP A 184 10.19 0.93 22.00
C TRP A 184 10.79 2.30 22.33
N LEU A 185 11.08 3.11 21.32
CA LEU A 185 11.70 4.43 21.46
C LEU A 185 10.72 5.57 21.16
N MET A 186 9.45 5.28 20.86
CA MET A 186 8.53 6.24 20.26
C MET A 186 8.23 7.45 21.15
N ASP A 187 8.39 7.35 22.48
CA ASP A 187 8.25 8.51 23.38
C ASP A 187 9.28 9.62 23.10
N MET A 188 10.40 9.27 22.46
CA MET A 188 11.45 10.19 22.00
C MET A 188 11.81 9.96 20.51
N GLY A 189 10.99 9.17 19.81
CA GLY A 189 11.26 8.71 18.46
C GLY A 189 10.59 9.57 17.41
N ASP A 190 10.97 9.33 16.16
CA ASP A 190 10.39 9.97 14.99
C ASP A 190 9.73 8.92 14.08
N MET A 191 8.67 9.29 13.36
CA MET A 191 8.08 8.45 12.32
C MET A 191 8.51 8.83 10.91
N LEU A 192 8.77 10.12 10.66
CA LEU A 192 8.95 10.67 9.31
C LEU A 192 10.42 11.01 9.01
N GLY A 193 11.19 11.37 10.05
CA GLY A 193 12.55 11.88 9.86
C GLY A 193 12.58 13.32 9.35
N GLU A 194 13.74 13.97 9.50
CA GLU A 194 13.90 15.41 9.27
C GLU A 194 13.54 15.85 7.84
N GLN A 195 13.96 15.07 6.83
CA GLN A 195 13.72 15.39 5.43
C GLN A 195 12.22 15.44 5.11
N GLN A 196 11.47 14.43 5.55
CA GLN A 196 10.05 14.33 5.28
C GLN A 196 9.24 15.33 6.13
N TRP A 197 9.64 15.61 7.37
CA TRP A 197 9.02 16.69 8.15
C TRP A 197 9.16 18.06 7.46
N ALA A 198 10.37 18.38 7.01
CA ALA A 198 10.61 19.63 6.30
C ALA A 198 9.83 19.70 4.98
N TRP A 199 9.78 18.59 4.23
CA TRP A 199 8.97 18.47 3.01
C TRP A 199 7.48 18.66 3.30
N LEU A 200 6.91 17.94 4.28
CA LEU A 200 5.50 18.03 4.66
C LEU A 200 5.11 19.46 5.06
N GLN A 201 5.98 20.12 5.83
CA GLN A 201 5.77 21.52 6.20
C GLN A 201 5.69 22.41 4.95
N GLN A 202 6.60 22.24 3.99
CA GLN A 202 6.58 23.01 2.73
C GLN A 202 5.34 22.71 1.90
N GLU A 203 4.96 21.43 1.74
CA GLU A 203 3.77 21.03 0.98
C GLU A 203 2.50 21.70 1.52
N LEU A 204 2.36 21.76 2.85
CA LEU A 204 1.23 22.40 3.52
C LEU A 204 1.28 23.93 3.45
N GLN A 205 2.46 24.54 3.62
CA GLN A 205 2.63 26.00 3.57
C GLN A 205 2.42 26.58 2.16
N LEU A 206 2.81 25.83 1.12
CA LEU A 206 2.74 26.26 -0.26
C LEU A 206 1.45 25.81 -0.98
N SER A 207 0.64 24.97 -0.33
CA SER A 207 -0.59 24.47 -0.96
C SER A 207 -1.59 25.60 -1.23
N THR A 208 -2.06 25.64 -2.47
CA THR A 208 -3.18 26.47 -2.91
C THR A 208 -4.41 25.63 -3.23
N ALA A 209 -4.42 24.34 -2.89
CA ALA A 209 -5.55 23.46 -3.11
C ALA A 209 -6.72 23.80 -2.19
N ASP A 210 -7.94 23.52 -2.64
CA ASP A 210 -9.15 23.74 -1.83
C ASP A 210 -9.19 22.80 -0.62
N VAL A 211 -8.63 21.60 -0.79
CA VAL A 211 -8.54 20.57 0.26
C VAL A 211 -7.15 19.94 0.24
N ASN A 212 -6.51 19.87 1.41
CA ASN A 212 -5.34 19.03 1.64
C ASN A 212 -5.77 17.73 2.31
N LEU A 213 -5.53 16.59 1.66
CA LEU A 213 -5.74 15.25 2.20
C LEU A 213 -4.39 14.65 2.58
N VAL A 214 -4.10 14.55 3.88
CA VAL A 214 -2.90 13.87 4.38
C VAL A 214 -3.22 12.39 4.58
N VAL A 215 -2.51 11.52 3.85
CA VAL A 215 -2.69 10.08 3.86
C VAL A 215 -1.64 9.45 4.78
N SER A 216 -2.11 8.67 5.74
CA SER A 216 -1.32 7.95 6.73
C SER A 216 -1.66 6.46 6.62
N SER A 217 -0.63 5.61 6.54
CA SER A 217 -0.80 4.15 6.59
C SER A 217 -1.12 3.63 8.00
N LEU A 218 -0.90 4.47 9.02
CA LEU A 218 -1.19 4.18 10.41
C LEU A 218 -2.41 4.97 10.91
N GLN A 219 -3.05 4.47 11.96
CA GLN A 219 -4.13 5.20 12.61
C GLN A 219 -3.58 6.39 13.41
N THR A 220 -3.96 7.61 13.04
CA THR A 220 -3.53 8.83 13.74
C THR A 220 -4.30 9.09 15.04
N PHE A 221 -5.60 8.75 15.07
CA PHE A 221 -6.49 8.96 16.21
C PHE A 221 -7.10 7.64 16.68
N ALA A 222 -6.25 6.71 17.13
CA ALA A 222 -6.71 5.48 17.76
C ALA A 222 -6.72 5.63 19.28
N ASN A 223 -7.91 5.64 19.89
CA ASN A 223 -8.06 5.64 21.37
C ASN A 223 -7.78 4.27 22.02
N HIS A 224 -7.24 3.30 21.28
CA HIS A 224 -7.06 1.94 21.78
C HIS A 224 -5.68 1.40 21.42
N ARG A 225 -4.73 1.51 22.35
CA ARG A 225 -3.77 0.41 22.53
C ARG A 225 -4.58 -0.73 23.14
N GLN A 226 -4.90 -1.77 22.38
CA GLN A 226 -5.16 -3.06 23.04
C GLN A 226 -3.78 -3.57 23.43
N ASP A 227 -3.40 -3.29 24.68
CA ASP A 227 -2.23 -3.92 25.26
C ASP A 227 -2.44 -5.43 25.18
N ALA A 228 -1.63 -6.10 24.37
CA ALA A 228 -1.55 -7.54 24.29
C ALA A 228 -0.90 -8.13 25.56
N THR A 229 -1.30 -7.70 26.77
CA THR A 229 -0.85 -8.26 28.04
C THR A 229 -1.83 -7.96 29.20
N THR A 230 -3.08 -8.41 29.12
CA THR A 230 -3.89 -8.59 30.34
C THR A 230 -4.60 -9.93 30.36
N SER A 231 -3.81 -11.02 30.48
CA SER A 231 -4.30 -12.23 31.15
C SER A 231 -3.98 -12.11 32.63
N VAL A 232 -4.90 -11.53 33.41
CA VAL A 232 -4.92 -11.75 34.85
C VAL A 232 -5.86 -12.92 35.10
N PRO A 233 -5.38 -14.08 35.58
CA PRO A 233 -6.25 -15.19 35.91
C PRO A 233 -6.97 -14.86 37.22
N THR A 234 -8.31 -14.98 37.22
CA THR A 234 -9.12 -15.18 38.43
C THR A 234 -9.15 -16.64 38.82
#